data_AF-A0A9E3TV49-F1
#
_entry.id   AF-A0A9E3TV49-F1
#
_cell.length_a   1.000
_cell.length_b   1.000
_cell.length_c   1.000
_cell.angle_alpha   90.00
_cell.angle_beta   90.00
_cell.angle_gamma   90.00
#
_symmetry.space_group_name_H-M   'P 1'
#
loop_
_entity.id
_entity.type
_entity.pdbx_description
1 polymer ?
#
loop_
_entity_poly.entity_id
_entity_poly.type
_entity_poly.pdbx_seq_one_letter_code
_entity_poly.pdbx_strand_id
1 'polypeptide(L)'
;MTRYCQAIRDAGGEPVFYEMGWGSGEREAEGRRRILELAKQNRIRIYVPCSTAWARIRSERPDLELQHPGDKSHPGDLGHFTNLACFYAALTGQSPVGRLPRRFHVWPHLSKDEKEQRREQLDAAFSQFKPDTYQARLPEWMRRNAGAGFVGQISDDDARYIERVAWECVQATQKELIPGQSDSQH
;
A
#
# COMPACT_ATOMS: atom_id res chain seq x y z
N MET A 1 11.02 12.18 20.45
CA MET A 1 10.08 11.08 20.18
C MET A 1 8.65 11.62 20.20
N THR A 2 7.83 11.35 19.20
CA THR A 2 6.45 11.85 19.12
C THR A 2 5.53 11.12 20.10
N ARG A 3 4.43 11.77 20.49
CA ARG A 3 3.45 11.21 21.45
C ARG A 3 2.89 9.87 21.00
N TYR A 4 2.60 9.70 19.70
CA TYR A 4 2.09 8.43 19.17
C TYR A 4 3.14 7.32 19.21
N CYS A 5 4.39 7.60 18.84
CA CYS A 5 5.46 6.60 18.92
C CYS A 5 5.72 6.16 20.36
N GLN A 6 5.67 7.09 21.33
CA GLN A 6 5.76 6.76 22.75
C GLN A 6 4.61 5.87 23.18
N ALA A 7 3.36 6.27 22.90
CA ALA A 7 2.18 5.50 23.31
C ALA A 7 2.14 4.08 22.71
N ILE A 8 2.55 3.91 21.45
CA ILE A 8 2.65 2.60 20.79
C ILE A 8 3.67 1.72 21.53
N ARG A 9 4.85 2.26 21.84
CA ARG A 9 5.91 1.53 22.54
C ARG A 9 5.53 1.20 23.99
N ASP A 10 4.88 2.11 24.69
CA ASP A 10 4.38 1.88 26.05
C ASP A 10 3.33 0.76 26.10
N ALA A 11 2.55 0.60 25.03
CA ALA A 11 1.62 -0.51 24.85
C ALA A 11 2.30 -1.81 24.37
N GLY A 12 3.63 -1.85 24.23
CA GLY A 12 4.40 -3.01 23.77
C GLY A 12 4.45 -3.21 22.25
N GLY A 13 4.04 -2.20 21.46
CA GLY A 13 4.06 -2.25 20.00
C GLY A 13 5.32 -1.63 19.37
N GLU A 14 5.57 -1.97 18.10
CA GLU A 14 6.57 -1.30 17.26
C GLU A 14 5.87 -0.33 16.31
N PRO A 15 6.17 0.98 16.36
CA PRO A 15 5.58 1.94 15.45
C PRO A 15 6.10 1.74 14.02
N VAL A 16 5.18 1.71 13.05
CA VAL A 16 5.47 1.63 11.62
C VAL A 16 5.08 2.95 10.97
N PHE A 17 5.97 3.52 10.17
CA PHE A 17 5.63 4.69 9.35
C PHE A 17 5.36 4.23 7.92
N TYR A 18 4.32 4.76 7.30
CA TYR A 18 4.04 4.52 5.90
C TYR A 18 3.74 5.84 5.19
N GLU A 19 4.25 5.98 3.98
CA GLU A 19 4.02 7.18 3.18
C GLU A 19 2.62 7.16 2.60
N MET A 20 1.78 8.06 3.12
CA MET A 20 0.52 8.45 2.50
C MET A 20 0.75 9.64 1.57
N GLY A 21 0.01 9.69 0.47
CA GLY A 21 0.06 10.81 -0.45
C GLY A 21 0.29 10.31 -1.87
N TRP A 22 -0.79 10.25 -2.63
CA TRP A 22 -0.80 9.68 -3.97
C TRP A 22 -0.72 10.75 -5.04
N GLY A 23 -0.28 11.97 -4.73
CA GLY A 23 -0.02 13.04 -5.70
C GLY A 23 1.41 12.99 -6.25
N SER A 24 1.68 13.78 -7.28
CA SER A 24 3.01 13.94 -7.89
C SER A 24 3.59 15.34 -7.67
N GLY A 25 2.93 16.20 -6.89
CA GLY A 25 3.34 17.58 -6.71
C GLY A 25 4.42 17.76 -5.64
N GLU A 26 4.93 18.99 -5.57
CA GLU A 26 5.89 19.43 -4.54
C GLU A 26 5.37 19.22 -3.12
N ARG A 27 4.04 19.33 -2.92
CA ARG A 27 3.40 19.07 -1.63
C ARG A 27 3.66 17.63 -1.17
N GLU A 28 3.49 16.65 -2.05
CA GLU A 28 3.72 15.25 -1.72
C GLU A 28 5.22 14.95 -1.57
N ALA A 29 6.07 15.56 -2.40
CA ALA A 29 7.52 15.44 -2.26
C ALA A 29 8.01 15.95 -0.90
N GLU A 30 7.54 17.12 -0.48
CA GLU A 30 7.83 17.67 0.85
C GLU A 30 7.24 16.80 1.98
N GLY A 31 6.02 16.27 1.78
CA GLY A 31 5.39 15.33 2.71
C GLY A 31 6.25 14.09 2.96
N ARG A 32 6.77 13.47 1.90
CA ARG A 32 7.69 12.31 1.99
C ARG A 32 8.95 12.65 2.77
N ARG A 33 9.61 13.76 2.45
CA ARG A 33 10.81 14.23 3.18
C ARG A 33 10.53 14.38 4.67
N ARG A 34 9.43 15.04 5.04
CA ARG A 34 9.07 15.26 6.45
C ARG A 34 8.76 13.96 7.19
N ILE A 35 8.04 13.03 6.56
CA ILE A 35 7.71 11.74 7.19
C ILE A 35 8.99 10.92 7.41
N LEU A 36 9.92 10.92 6.45
CA LEU A 36 11.21 10.24 6.59
C LEU A 36 12.08 10.86 7.70
N GLU A 37 12.18 12.19 7.78
CA GLU A 37 12.91 12.85 8.85
C GLU A 37 12.30 12.58 10.23
N LEU A 38 10.96 12.57 10.33
CA LEU A 38 10.29 12.15 11.55
C LEU A 38 10.58 10.67 11.88
N ALA A 39 10.65 9.79 10.88
CA ALA A 39 11.00 8.39 11.10
C ALA A 39 12.40 8.23 11.70
N LYS A 40 13.39 8.97 11.17
CA LYS A 40 14.77 9.03 11.69
C LYS A 40 14.78 9.52 13.15
N GLN A 41 14.14 10.65 13.43
CA GLN A 41 14.04 11.23 14.78
C GLN A 41 13.37 10.31 15.80
N ASN A 42 12.47 9.43 15.34
CA ASN A 42 11.75 8.48 16.20
C ASN A 42 12.37 7.09 16.23
N ARG A 43 13.50 6.88 15.53
CA ARG A 43 14.17 5.57 15.40
C ARG A 43 13.19 4.49 14.95
N ILE A 44 12.40 4.80 13.92
CA ILE A 44 11.44 3.86 13.34
C ILE A 44 12.21 2.77 12.59
N ARG A 45 11.92 1.50 12.91
CA ARG A 45 12.60 0.36 12.27
C ARG A 45 11.96 -0.05 10.95
N ILE A 46 10.64 0.10 10.83
CA ILE A 46 9.86 -0.29 9.66
C ILE A 46 9.26 0.97 9.04
N TYR A 47 9.69 1.27 7.83
CA TYR A 47 9.18 2.36 7.02
C TYR A 47 8.73 1.84 5.66
N VAL A 48 7.54 2.23 5.23
CA VAL A 48 6.92 1.75 3.99
C VAL A 48 6.83 2.90 2.98
N PRO A 49 7.72 2.97 1.97
CA PRO A 49 7.88 4.13 1.09
C PRO A 49 6.92 4.09 -0.12
N CYS A 50 5.62 3.92 0.13
CA CYS A 50 4.62 3.78 -0.93
C CYS A 50 4.57 5.01 -1.85
N SER A 51 4.47 6.23 -1.30
CA SER A 51 4.42 7.45 -2.11
C SER A 51 5.68 7.64 -2.97
N THR A 52 6.85 7.23 -2.46
CA THR A 52 8.11 7.24 -3.21
C THR A 52 8.04 6.29 -4.41
N ALA A 53 7.57 5.05 -4.21
CA ALA A 53 7.39 4.09 -5.30
C ALA A 53 6.41 4.61 -6.35
N TRP A 54 5.30 5.20 -5.92
CA TRP A 54 4.31 5.82 -6.80
C TRP A 54 4.90 6.95 -7.65
N ALA A 55 5.66 7.85 -7.04
CA ALA A 55 6.30 8.97 -7.75
C ALA A 55 7.24 8.46 -8.84
N ARG A 56 8.00 7.40 -8.55
CA ARG A 56 8.91 6.78 -9.51
C ARG A 56 8.16 6.08 -10.65
N ILE A 57 7.16 5.26 -10.33
CA ILE A 57 6.35 4.56 -11.35
C ILE A 57 5.70 5.57 -12.30
N ARG A 58 5.12 6.65 -11.79
CA ARG A 58 4.54 7.68 -12.65
C ARG A 58 5.55 8.38 -13.56
N SER A 59 6.78 8.55 -13.09
CA SER A 59 7.85 9.16 -13.88
C SER A 59 8.37 8.23 -14.98
N GLU A 60 8.48 6.94 -14.69
CA GLU A 60 9.10 5.94 -15.57
C GLU A 60 8.10 5.22 -16.49
N ARG A 61 6.88 5.00 -16.00
CA ARG A 61 5.77 4.28 -16.63
C ARG A 61 4.45 5.05 -16.44
N PRO A 62 4.31 6.24 -17.05
CA PRO A 62 3.10 7.05 -16.94
C PRO A 62 1.85 6.38 -17.53
N ASP A 63 2.03 5.33 -18.33
CA ASP A 63 0.97 4.45 -18.84
C ASP A 63 0.30 3.59 -17.76
N LEU A 64 0.97 3.38 -16.62
CA LEU A 64 0.40 2.64 -15.49
C LEU A 64 -0.51 3.54 -14.65
N GLU A 65 -1.82 3.36 -14.81
CA GLU A 65 -2.84 4.08 -14.05
C GLU A 65 -2.91 3.60 -12.58
N LEU A 66 -2.15 4.27 -11.70
CA LEU A 66 -2.11 3.92 -10.27
C LEU A 66 -3.36 4.36 -9.48
N GLN A 67 -4.11 5.34 -9.99
CA GLN A 67 -5.32 5.83 -9.35
C GLN A 67 -6.55 5.26 -10.02
N HIS A 68 -7.65 5.21 -9.27
CA HIS A 68 -8.93 4.87 -9.85
C HIS A 68 -9.35 5.99 -10.82
N PRO A 69 -9.81 5.69 -12.05
CA PRO A 69 -10.13 6.71 -13.05
C PRO A 69 -11.19 7.74 -12.59
N GLY A 70 -12.18 7.27 -11.83
CA GLY A 70 -13.21 8.12 -11.23
C GLY A 70 -12.85 8.73 -9.87
N ASP A 71 -11.68 8.39 -9.31
CA ASP A 71 -11.26 8.80 -7.98
C ASP A 71 -9.75 9.05 -7.92
N LYS A 72 -9.38 10.32 -8.06
CA LYS A 72 -7.98 10.79 -8.02
C LYS A 72 -7.40 10.84 -6.61
N SER A 73 -8.18 10.49 -5.59
CA SER A 73 -7.75 10.54 -4.18
C SER A 73 -7.36 9.16 -3.65
N HIS A 74 -7.81 8.07 -4.27
CA HIS A 74 -7.55 6.72 -3.79
C HIS A 74 -6.77 5.87 -4.81
N PRO A 75 -6.05 4.85 -4.33
CA PRO A 75 -5.46 3.83 -5.20
C PRO A 75 -6.50 3.11 -6.05
N GLY A 76 -6.21 2.97 -7.34
CA GLY A 76 -6.81 1.93 -8.17
C GLY A 76 -6.10 0.59 -7.96
N ASP A 77 -6.38 -0.39 -8.81
CA ASP A 77 -5.83 -1.75 -8.68
C ASP A 77 -4.30 -1.79 -8.70
N LEU A 78 -3.67 -1.08 -9.64
CA LEU A 78 -2.20 -0.99 -9.73
C LEU A 78 -1.60 -0.23 -8.55
N GLY A 79 -2.28 0.81 -8.07
CA GLY A 79 -1.86 1.54 -6.87
C GLY A 79 -1.96 0.69 -5.61
N HIS A 80 -3.02 -0.11 -5.49
CA HIS A 80 -3.19 -1.09 -4.41
C HIS A 80 -2.06 -2.12 -4.45
N PHE A 81 -1.78 -2.68 -5.63
CA PHE A 81 -0.69 -3.64 -5.82
C PHE A 81 0.67 -3.03 -5.48
N THR A 82 0.92 -1.78 -5.87
CA THR A 82 2.13 -1.02 -5.51
C THR A 82 2.29 -0.91 -4.00
N ASN A 83 1.21 -0.56 -3.29
CA ASN A 83 1.23 -0.46 -1.84
C ASN A 83 1.50 -1.84 -1.21
N LEU A 84 0.82 -2.89 -1.66
CA LEU A 84 1.02 -4.26 -1.19
C LEU A 84 2.48 -4.70 -1.34
N ALA A 85 3.12 -4.41 -2.48
CA ALA A 85 4.52 -4.73 -2.72
C ALA A 85 5.46 -3.99 -1.77
N CYS A 86 5.21 -2.69 -1.50
CA CYS A 86 5.99 -1.93 -0.53
C CYS A 86 5.82 -2.49 0.89
N PHE A 87 4.59 -2.80 1.30
CA PHE A 87 4.32 -3.38 2.62
C PHE A 87 4.97 -4.76 2.77
N TYR A 88 4.84 -5.64 1.77
CA TYR A 88 5.48 -6.95 1.78
C TYR A 88 7.00 -6.80 1.97
N ALA A 89 7.64 -5.96 1.16
CA ALA A 89 9.08 -5.72 1.23
C ALA A 89 9.51 -5.19 2.60
N ALA A 90 8.83 -4.17 3.11
CA ALA A 90 9.18 -3.52 4.38
C ALA A 90 8.95 -4.41 5.61
N LEU A 91 7.86 -5.19 5.62
CA LEU A 91 7.51 -6.05 6.76
C LEU A 91 8.30 -7.35 6.80
N THR A 92 8.57 -7.94 5.63
CA THR A 92 9.26 -9.25 5.55
C THR A 92 10.77 -9.11 5.40
N GLY A 93 11.27 -7.96 4.93
CA GLY A 93 12.66 -7.80 4.52
C GLY A 93 13.02 -8.60 3.27
N GLN A 94 12.04 -9.11 2.52
CA GLN A 94 12.24 -9.95 1.34
C GLN A 94 11.74 -9.26 0.07
N SER A 95 12.36 -9.56 -1.06
CA SER A 95 11.91 -9.06 -2.36
C SER A 95 10.50 -9.55 -2.68
N PRO A 96 9.56 -8.67 -3.06
CA PRO A 96 8.22 -9.05 -3.49
C PRO A 96 8.19 -9.64 -4.90
N VAL A 97 9.28 -9.53 -5.68
CA VAL A 97 9.33 -9.93 -7.09
C VAL A 97 8.93 -11.40 -7.27
N GLY A 98 7.86 -11.62 -8.02
CA GLY A 98 7.32 -12.96 -8.32
C GLY A 98 6.63 -13.65 -7.15
N ARG A 99 6.33 -12.94 -6.05
CA ARG A 99 5.73 -13.53 -4.84
C ARG A 99 4.29 -13.13 -4.60
N LEU A 100 3.86 -11.99 -5.13
CA LEU A 100 2.51 -11.48 -4.92
C LEU A 100 1.52 -12.12 -5.91
N PRO A 101 0.25 -12.28 -5.54
CA PRO A 101 -0.74 -12.82 -6.47
C PRO A 101 -1.04 -11.82 -7.59
N ARG A 102 -1.08 -12.28 -8.85
CA ARG A 102 -1.45 -11.46 -10.02
C ARG A 102 -2.98 -11.27 -10.15
N ARG A 103 -3.73 -11.99 -9.32
CA ARG A 103 -5.19 -11.89 -9.18
C ARG A 103 -5.49 -11.71 -7.70
N PHE A 104 -6.11 -10.59 -7.34
CA PHE A 104 -6.35 -10.23 -5.95
C PHE A 104 -7.72 -9.60 -5.77
N HIS A 105 -8.28 -9.73 -4.58
CA HIS A 105 -9.55 -9.10 -4.25
C HIS A 105 -9.41 -7.59 -4.25
N VAL A 106 -10.33 -6.91 -4.92
CA VAL A 106 -10.37 -5.44 -4.97
C VAL A 106 -11.65 -4.93 -4.37
N TRP A 107 -11.55 -3.75 -3.76
CA TRP A 107 -12.73 -3.07 -3.25
C TRP A 107 -13.53 -2.51 -4.43
N PRO A 108 -14.83 -2.83 -4.55
CA PRO A 108 -15.62 -2.32 -5.66
C PRO A 108 -15.82 -0.81 -5.53
N HIS A 109 -15.28 -0.05 -6.48
CA HIS A 109 -15.49 1.40 -6.61
C HIS A 109 -16.77 1.72 -7.42
N LEU A 110 -17.88 1.07 -7.06
CA LEU A 110 -19.16 1.25 -7.75
C LEU A 110 -19.78 2.60 -7.36
N SER A 111 -20.26 3.33 -8.36
CA SER A 111 -21.15 4.48 -8.18
C SER A 111 -22.47 4.07 -7.52
N LYS A 112 -23.25 5.07 -7.06
CA LYS A 112 -24.57 4.79 -6.47
C LYS A 112 -25.48 4.06 -7.46
N ASP A 113 -25.48 4.48 -8.72
CA ASP A 113 -26.33 3.90 -9.76
C ASP A 113 -25.89 2.48 -10.10
N GLU A 114 -24.59 2.21 -10.15
CA GLU A 114 -24.08 0.85 -10.37
C GLU A 114 -24.41 -0.09 -9.19
N LYS A 115 -24.34 0.41 -7.95
CA LYS A 115 -24.76 -0.36 -6.77
C LYS A 115 -26.25 -0.69 -6.81
N GLU A 116 -27.06 0.26 -7.26
CA GLU A 116 -28.50 0.10 -7.43
C GLU A 116 -28.79 -0.97 -8.48
N GLN A 117 -28.18 -0.85 -9.67
CA GLN A 117 -28.35 -1.79 -10.78
C GLN A 117 -27.88 -3.21 -10.45
N ARG A 118 -26.86 -3.35 -9.60
CA ARG A 118 -26.26 -4.65 -9.24
C ARG A 118 -26.69 -5.16 -7.88
N ARG A 119 -27.69 -4.56 -7.24
CA ARG A 119 -28.03 -4.87 -5.84
C ARG A 119 -28.31 -6.36 -5.63
N GLU A 120 -29.14 -6.96 -6.47
CA GLU A 120 -29.49 -8.38 -6.38
C GLU A 120 -28.25 -9.28 -6.53
N GLN A 121 -27.35 -8.94 -7.45
CA GLN A 121 -26.08 -9.66 -7.64
C GLN A 121 -25.20 -9.54 -6.39
N LEU A 122 -25.07 -8.34 -5.82
CA LEU A 122 -24.27 -8.09 -4.64
C LEU A 122 -24.84 -8.79 -3.39
N ASP A 123 -26.16 -8.81 -3.24
CA ASP A 123 -26.84 -9.51 -2.15
C ASP A 123 -26.71 -11.03 -2.29
N ALA A 124 -26.82 -11.56 -3.51
CA ALA A 124 -26.58 -12.97 -3.80
C ALA A 124 -25.12 -13.36 -3.49
N ALA A 125 -24.16 -12.55 -3.92
CA ALA A 125 -22.73 -12.77 -3.65
C ALA A 125 -22.45 -12.74 -2.13
N PHE A 126 -23.02 -11.77 -1.41
CA PHE A 126 -22.90 -11.69 0.03
C PHE A 126 -23.53 -12.87 0.77
N SER A 127 -24.65 -13.39 0.27
CA SER A 127 -25.31 -14.58 0.85
C SER A 127 -24.47 -15.86 0.69
N GLN A 128 -23.65 -15.93 -0.35
CA GLN A 128 -22.72 -17.04 -0.61
C GLN A 128 -21.35 -16.86 0.05
N PHE A 129 -21.03 -15.63 0.48
CA PHE A 129 -19.76 -15.30 1.10
C PHE A 129 -19.61 -16.00 2.46
N LYS A 130 -18.54 -16.77 2.59
CA LYS A 130 -18.17 -17.46 3.84
C LYS A 130 -16.99 -16.73 4.47
N PRO A 131 -17.23 -15.81 5.44
CA PRO A 131 -16.13 -15.06 6.05
C PRO A 131 -15.24 -15.98 6.88
N ASP A 132 -13.95 -15.73 6.85
CA ASP A 132 -13.01 -16.31 7.82
C ASP A 132 -13.17 -15.71 9.23
N THR A 133 -12.38 -16.19 10.19
CA THR A 133 -12.41 -15.73 11.59
C THR A 133 -12.20 -14.22 11.75
N TYR A 134 -11.35 -13.62 10.92
CA TYR A 134 -11.09 -12.18 10.95
C TYR A 134 -12.25 -11.42 10.32
N GLN A 135 -12.66 -11.83 9.11
CA GLN A 135 -13.73 -11.21 8.35
C GLN A 135 -15.06 -11.26 9.10
N ALA A 136 -15.34 -12.32 9.87
CA ALA A 136 -16.54 -12.45 10.69
C ALA A 136 -16.66 -11.36 11.79
N ARG A 137 -15.53 -10.78 12.23
CA ARG A 137 -15.50 -9.69 13.22
C ARG A 137 -15.66 -8.32 12.58
N LEU A 138 -15.61 -8.22 11.25
CA LEU A 138 -15.75 -6.94 10.57
C LEU A 138 -17.23 -6.48 10.54
N PRO A 139 -17.47 -5.16 10.54
CA PRO A 139 -18.79 -4.61 10.30
C PRO A 139 -19.42 -5.18 9.02
N GLU A 140 -20.75 -5.32 8.99
CA GLU A 140 -21.47 -5.92 7.85
C GLU A 140 -21.12 -5.26 6.52
N TRP A 141 -21.03 -3.93 6.48
CA TRP A 141 -20.69 -3.23 5.25
C TRP A 141 -19.31 -3.62 4.70
N MET A 142 -18.33 -3.92 5.55
CA MET A 142 -17.02 -4.43 5.10
C MET A 142 -17.14 -5.86 4.58
N ARG A 143 -17.91 -6.71 5.26
CA ARG A 143 -18.16 -8.09 4.82
C ARG A 143 -18.91 -8.13 3.47
N ARG A 144 -19.86 -7.23 3.24
CA ARG A 144 -20.55 -7.08 1.94
C ARG A 144 -19.58 -6.76 0.81
N ASN A 145 -18.62 -5.86 1.05
CA ASN A 145 -17.62 -5.53 0.04
C ASN A 145 -16.62 -6.68 -0.17
N ALA A 146 -16.17 -7.36 0.89
CA ALA A 146 -15.33 -8.55 0.76
C ALA A 146 -16.04 -9.68 0.00
N GLY A 147 -17.34 -9.87 0.27
CA GLY A 147 -18.19 -10.86 -0.38
C GLY A 147 -18.65 -10.48 -1.80
N ALA A 148 -18.42 -9.25 -2.25
CA ALA A 148 -18.79 -8.81 -3.60
C ALA A 148 -17.98 -9.52 -4.69
N GLY A 149 -16.83 -10.14 -4.35
CA GLY A 149 -16.09 -11.03 -5.23
C GLY A 149 -15.37 -10.33 -6.38
N PHE A 150 -15.17 -9.02 -6.31
CA PHE A 150 -14.40 -8.29 -7.33
C PHE A 150 -12.93 -8.66 -7.24
N VAL A 151 -12.33 -8.91 -8.41
CA VAL A 151 -10.94 -9.34 -8.56
C VAL A 151 -10.26 -8.41 -9.55
N GLY A 152 -9.19 -7.77 -9.09
CA GLY A 152 -8.24 -7.07 -9.96
C GLY A 152 -7.27 -8.06 -10.58
N GLN A 153 -6.80 -7.77 -11.79
CA GLN A 153 -5.80 -8.56 -12.48
C GLN A 153 -4.70 -7.64 -13.01
N ILE A 154 -3.47 -8.08 -12.87
CA ILE A 154 -2.27 -7.39 -13.36
C ILE A 154 -1.46 -8.35 -14.25
N SER A 155 -0.85 -7.80 -15.30
CA SER A 155 0.08 -8.56 -16.16
C SER A 155 1.33 -8.97 -15.37
N ASP A 156 2.02 -10.04 -15.78
CA ASP A 156 3.24 -10.45 -15.07
C ASP A 156 4.36 -9.42 -15.21
N ASP A 157 4.45 -8.77 -16.36
CA ASP A 157 5.48 -7.76 -16.66
C ASP A 157 5.29 -6.50 -15.80
N ASP A 158 4.06 -5.98 -15.73
CA ASP A 158 3.78 -4.80 -14.89
C ASP A 158 3.90 -5.13 -13.40
N ALA A 159 3.49 -6.34 -12.99
CA ALA A 159 3.65 -6.80 -11.62
C ALA A 159 5.13 -6.84 -11.23
N ARG A 160 6.00 -7.46 -12.05
CA ARG A 160 7.44 -7.52 -11.79
C ARG A 160 8.08 -6.15 -11.76
N TYR A 161 7.68 -5.26 -12.66
CA TYR A 161 8.16 -3.88 -12.67
C TYR A 161 7.82 -3.17 -11.35
N ILE A 162 6.56 -3.20 -10.93
CA ILE A 162 6.10 -2.57 -9.68
C ILE A 162 6.78 -3.19 -8.46
N GLU A 163 6.88 -4.52 -8.40
CA GLU A 163 7.55 -5.25 -7.32
C GLU A 163 9.03 -4.84 -7.19
N ARG A 164 9.73 -4.69 -8.33
CA ARG A 164 11.12 -4.24 -8.36
C ARG A 164 11.25 -2.81 -7.85
N VAL A 165 10.39 -1.89 -8.31
CA VAL A 165 10.40 -0.51 -7.83
C VAL A 165 10.16 -0.45 -6.33
N ALA A 166 9.16 -1.18 -5.83
CA ALA A 166 8.87 -1.26 -4.40
C ALA A 166 10.08 -1.78 -3.59
N TRP A 167 10.74 -2.85 -4.07
CA TRP A 167 11.93 -3.40 -3.45
C TRP A 167 13.07 -2.38 -3.35
N GLU A 168 13.40 -1.74 -4.47
CA GLU A 168 14.49 -0.76 -4.55
C GLU A 168 14.22 0.46 -3.67
N CYS A 169 12.96 0.94 -3.62
CA CYS A 169 12.56 2.02 -2.74
C CYS A 169 12.72 1.63 -1.26
N VAL A 170 12.27 0.43 -0.86
CA VAL A 170 12.46 -0.05 0.53
C VAL A 170 13.93 -0.17 0.89
N GLN A 171 14.77 -0.72 0.00
CA GLN A 171 16.21 -0.83 0.25
C GLN A 171 16.88 0.54 0.39
N ALA A 172 16.54 1.50 -0.48
CA ALA A 172 17.07 2.86 -0.41
C ALA A 172 16.68 3.52 0.92
N THR A 173 15.40 3.45 1.30
CA THR A 173 14.93 4.06 2.54
C THR A 173 15.52 3.39 3.79
N GLN A 174 15.70 2.07 3.81
CA GLN A 174 16.35 1.41 4.94
C GLN A 174 17.80 1.87 5.15
N LYS A 175 18.55 2.10 4.06
CA LYS A 175 19.90 2.67 4.16
C LYS A 175 19.90 4.06 4.77
N GLU A 176 18.89 4.88 4.45
CA GLU A 176 18.74 6.22 5.04
C GLU A 176 18.33 6.22 6.51
N LEU A 177 17.60 5.19 6.96
CA LEU A 177 17.11 5.07 8.34
C LEU A 177 18.19 4.57 9.32
N ILE A 178 19.27 3.97 8.83
CA ILE A 178 20.40 3.51 9.65
C ILE A 178 21.52 4.55 9.51
N PRO A 179 21.66 5.51 10.47
CA PRO A 179 22.81 6.40 10.43
C PRO A 179 24.08 5.61 10.78
N GLY A 180 25.06 5.58 9.87
CA GLY A 180 26.44 5.17 10.19
C GLY A 180 27.04 3.96 9.47
N GLN A 181 26.66 3.64 8.24
CA GLN A 181 27.51 2.78 7.37
C GLN A 181 27.78 3.47 6.02
N SER A 182 28.54 4.55 6.08
CA SER A 182 29.24 5.09 4.93
C SER A 182 30.66 5.43 5.37
N ASP A 183 31.59 4.65 4.83
CA ASP A 183 33.05 4.82 4.72
C ASP A 183 33.93 4.61 5.96
N SER A 184 34.04 3.34 6.37
CA SER A 184 35.33 2.78 6.79
C SER A 184 35.85 1.89 5.66
N GLN A 185 36.45 2.50 4.64
CA GLN A 185 37.31 1.78 3.70
C GLN A 185 38.75 1.81 4.24
N HIS A 186 39.32 0.61 4.34
CA HIS A 186 40.73 0.34 4.62
C HIS A 186 41.62 0.73 3.44
#